data_AF-A0A3R7NTD1-F1
#
_entry.id   AF-A0A3R7NTD1-F1
#
_cell.length_a   1.000
_cell.length_b   1.000
_cell.length_c   1.000
_cell.angle_alpha   90.00
_cell.angle_beta   90.00
_cell.angle_gamma   90.00
#
_symmetry.space_group_name_H-M   'P 1'
#
loop_
_entity.id
_entity.type
_entity.pdbx_description
1 polymer ?
#
loop_
_entity_poly.entity_id
_entity_poly.type
_entity_poly.pdbx_seq_one_letter_code
_entity_poly.pdbx_strand_id
1 'polypeptide(L)'
;MGRIRTAWVARASSRELDAFLRQRAWHFTASGNYAIAADYVIRILNRCPSDPAGLLLGEVAAKFTQQDVFLAKCREAQRRLCAQRSVADALQLVPAGAEREKLHALLQKARGVPEAVGAVEEQLAVQETEPFAETQGAVRIMAQRAGPLPLVELQQPKQSVYGRGIYALTRVASGTPVMVDQPFLVQRMRGDACAHCLAPVGRGGGAAGGVPCAHCSRETYCSVACRDAAWREYHVCACRSRNEMYAAWEDAMHGRLLSDDTEESRAALACLAVAKLCALSTVRQTHPLALPRIRSLRGRADYDAATALAEVGALAVTLATALHQTHLYMEEVLSLFAIVQTNEFLLPSGTALYHGYSLLNHSCEPNCALVGSDAANRRLVTLRELREGEQLFINYNASLTTRASYADRRALCQQRHFECFCPKCVRRE
;
A
#
# COMPACT_ATOMS: atom_id res chain seq x y z
N MET A 1 22.21 -36.79 -18.63
CA MET A 1 21.25 -35.82 -18.05
C MET A 1 20.12 -35.62 -19.05
N GLY A 2 18.92 -36.11 -18.74
CA GLY A 2 17.76 -35.97 -19.62
C GLY A 2 17.40 -34.49 -19.80
N ARG A 3 17.25 -34.04 -21.05
CA ARG A 3 16.74 -32.70 -21.36
C ARG A 3 15.36 -32.58 -20.70
N ILE A 4 15.22 -31.66 -19.75
CA ILE A 4 13.92 -31.28 -19.20
C ILE A 4 13.04 -30.95 -20.41
N ARG A 5 11.92 -31.66 -20.57
CA ARG A 5 10.96 -31.41 -21.67
C ARG A 5 10.24 -30.10 -21.38
N THR A 6 10.88 -28.99 -21.75
CA THR A 6 10.48 -27.60 -21.52
C THR A 6 9.05 -27.29 -21.94
N ALA A 7 8.55 -27.96 -22.99
CA ALA A 7 7.18 -27.75 -23.49
C ALA A 7 6.08 -28.23 -22.52
N TRP A 8 6.29 -29.30 -21.75
CA TRP A 8 5.29 -29.75 -20.76
C TRP A 8 5.30 -28.83 -19.53
N VAL A 9 6.49 -28.46 -19.03
CA VAL A 9 6.65 -27.53 -17.90
C VAL A 9 6.01 -26.17 -18.21
N ALA A 10 6.27 -25.62 -19.40
CA ALA A 10 5.66 -24.35 -19.84
C ALA A 10 4.13 -24.43 -19.99
N ARG A 11 3.59 -25.58 -20.40
CA ARG A 11 2.13 -25.79 -20.47
C ARG A 11 1.51 -25.92 -19.08
N ALA A 12 2.17 -26.60 -18.14
CA ALA A 12 1.70 -26.74 -16.77
C ALA A 12 1.69 -25.38 -16.04
N SER A 13 2.79 -24.63 -16.11
CA SER A 13 2.88 -23.29 -15.51
C SER A 13 1.90 -22.30 -16.12
N SER A 14 1.65 -22.38 -17.44
CA SER A 14 0.62 -21.59 -18.11
C SER A 14 -0.78 -21.86 -17.55
N ARG A 15 -1.12 -23.13 -17.28
CA ARG A 15 -2.43 -23.50 -16.70
C ARG A 15 -2.59 -23.01 -15.27
N GLU A 16 -1.54 -23.10 -14.46
CA GLU A 16 -1.54 -22.61 -13.08
C GLU A 16 -1.77 -21.09 -13.05
N LEU A 17 -1.08 -20.34 -13.93
CA LEU A 17 -1.31 -18.91 -14.06
C LEU A 17 -2.75 -18.60 -14.51
N ASP A 18 -3.27 -19.31 -15.52
CA ASP A 18 -4.64 -19.09 -15.99
C ASP A 18 -5.66 -19.37 -14.87
N ALA A 19 -5.45 -20.43 -14.08
CA ALA A 19 -6.28 -20.76 -12.92
C ALA A 19 -6.20 -19.67 -11.83
N PHE A 20 -4.99 -19.19 -11.52
CA PHE A 20 -4.78 -18.10 -10.57
C PHE A 20 -5.53 -16.84 -11.01
N LEU A 21 -5.34 -16.39 -12.25
CA LEU A 21 -5.98 -15.18 -12.77
C LEU A 21 -7.51 -15.29 -12.69
N ARG A 22 -8.09 -16.45 -13.07
CA ARG A 22 -9.54 -16.71 -12.97
C ARG A 22 -10.04 -16.66 -11.55
N GLN A 23 -9.32 -17.30 -10.62
CA GLN A 23 -9.68 -17.28 -9.21
C GLN A 23 -9.68 -15.86 -8.65
N ARG A 24 -8.66 -15.04 -8.98
CA ARG A 24 -8.58 -13.64 -8.56
C ARG A 24 -9.69 -12.78 -9.17
N ALA A 25 -9.91 -12.88 -10.48
CA ALA A 25 -10.99 -12.16 -11.17
C ALA A 25 -12.37 -12.44 -10.53
N TRP A 26 -12.66 -13.72 -10.30
CA TRP A 26 -13.88 -14.15 -9.64
C TRP A 26 -14.01 -13.61 -8.21
N HIS A 27 -12.95 -13.77 -7.41
CA HIS A 27 -12.91 -13.31 -6.02
C HIS A 27 -13.25 -11.82 -5.93
N PHE A 28 -12.57 -10.97 -6.70
CA PHE A 28 -12.78 -9.53 -6.61
C PHE A 28 -14.12 -9.06 -7.20
N THR A 29 -14.62 -9.71 -8.25
CA THR A 29 -15.97 -9.41 -8.75
C THR A 29 -17.02 -9.74 -7.70
N ALA A 30 -16.88 -10.89 -7.02
CA ALA A 30 -17.78 -11.28 -5.94
C ALA A 30 -17.69 -10.37 -4.71
N SER A 31 -16.50 -9.85 -4.41
CA SER A 31 -16.23 -8.90 -3.32
C SER A 31 -16.55 -7.44 -3.68
N GLY A 32 -17.03 -7.15 -4.90
CA GLY A 32 -17.39 -5.80 -5.33
C GLY A 32 -16.20 -4.86 -5.57
N ASN A 33 -15.00 -5.40 -5.78
CA ASN A 33 -13.81 -4.64 -6.18
C ASN A 33 -13.61 -4.83 -7.71
N TYR A 34 -14.44 -4.19 -8.51
CA TYR A 34 -14.52 -4.42 -9.95
C TYR A 34 -13.31 -3.87 -10.70
N ALA A 35 -12.62 -2.85 -10.17
CA ALA A 35 -11.41 -2.33 -10.79
C ALA A 35 -10.28 -3.37 -10.78
N ILE A 36 -10.02 -3.99 -9.62
CA ILE A 36 -9.04 -5.08 -9.51
C ILE A 36 -9.48 -6.28 -10.35
N ALA A 37 -10.78 -6.61 -10.32
CA ALA A 37 -11.33 -7.69 -11.14
C ALA A 37 -11.11 -7.44 -12.64
N ALA A 38 -11.32 -6.22 -13.12
CA ALA A 38 -11.11 -5.83 -14.51
C ALA A 38 -9.65 -6.04 -14.93
N ASP A 39 -8.67 -5.65 -14.11
CA ASP A 39 -7.24 -5.89 -14.39
C ASP A 39 -6.96 -7.40 -14.59
N TYR A 40 -7.48 -8.26 -13.71
CA TYR A 40 -7.34 -9.70 -13.85
C TYR A 40 -8.07 -10.25 -15.09
N VAL A 41 -9.30 -9.82 -15.35
CA VAL A 41 -10.08 -10.28 -16.51
C VAL A 41 -9.40 -9.88 -17.82
N ILE A 42 -8.87 -8.66 -17.93
CA ILE A 42 -8.13 -8.20 -19.13
C ILE A 42 -6.93 -9.14 -19.38
N ARG A 43 -6.20 -9.54 -18.34
CA ARG A 43 -5.08 -10.48 -18.45
C ARG A 43 -5.53 -11.88 -18.88
N ILE A 44 -6.66 -12.37 -18.36
CA ILE A 44 -7.26 -13.64 -18.80
C ILE A 44 -7.62 -13.56 -20.29
N LEU A 45 -8.33 -12.52 -20.71
CA LEU A 45 -8.83 -12.39 -22.08
C LEU A 45 -7.72 -12.15 -23.10
N ASN A 46 -6.61 -11.51 -22.72
CA ASN A 46 -5.42 -11.42 -23.55
C ASN A 46 -4.76 -12.80 -23.80
N ARG A 47 -4.96 -13.76 -22.90
CA ARG A 47 -4.41 -15.12 -22.98
C ARG A 47 -5.40 -16.12 -23.56
N CYS A 48 -6.68 -15.96 -23.23
CA CYS A 48 -7.81 -16.81 -23.60
C CYS A 48 -9.00 -15.93 -24.04
N PRO A 49 -8.98 -15.37 -25.27
CA PRO A 49 -10.01 -14.42 -25.73
C PRO A 49 -11.42 -15.01 -25.84
N SER A 50 -11.51 -16.34 -25.95
CA SER A 50 -12.76 -17.08 -26.09
C SER A 50 -13.23 -17.71 -24.77
N ASP A 51 -12.70 -17.25 -23.64
CA ASP A 51 -13.09 -17.77 -22.34
C ASP A 51 -14.49 -17.31 -21.91
N PRO A 52 -15.50 -18.19 -21.77
CA PRO A 52 -16.87 -17.76 -21.49
C PRO A 52 -16.99 -17.03 -20.15
N ALA A 53 -16.37 -17.57 -19.08
CA ALA A 53 -16.45 -16.98 -17.75
C ALA A 53 -15.76 -15.61 -17.70
N GLY A 54 -14.56 -15.49 -18.25
CA GLY A 54 -13.80 -14.24 -18.36
C GLY A 54 -14.55 -13.18 -19.15
N LEU A 55 -15.22 -13.53 -20.26
CA LEU A 55 -16.01 -12.58 -21.05
C LEU A 55 -17.23 -12.05 -20.30
N LEU A 56 -17.88 -12.88 -19.50
CA LEU A 56 -19.04 -12.51 -18.68
C LEU A 56 -18.62 -11.70 -17.44
N LEU A 57 -17.54 -12.10 -16.76
CA LEU A 57 -16.93 -11.30 -15.69
C LEU A 57 -16.46 -9.94 -16.23
N GLY A 58 -15.93 -9.91 -17.45
CA GLY A 58 -15.52 -8.67 -18.12
C GLY A 58 -16.67 -7.73 -18.41
N GLU A 59 -17.85 -8.26 -18.78
CA GLU A 59 -19.07 -7.44 -18.91
C GLU A 59 -19.47 -6.82 -17.57
N VAL A 60 -19.45 -7.61 -16.48
CA VAL A 60 -19.76 -7.12 -15.13
C VAL A 60 -18.76 -6.04 -14.71
N ALA A 61 -17.47 -6.37 -14.75
CA ALA A 61 -16.42 -5.47 -14.30
C ALA A 61 -16.40 -4.17 -15.10
N ALA A 62 -16.47 -4.25 -16.45
CA ALA A 62 -16.47 -3.07 -17.31
C ALA A 62 -17.63 -2.12 -17.03
N LYS A 63 -18.80 -2.65 -16.65
CA LYS A 63 -19.98 -1.83 -16.35
C LYS A 63 -19.79 -1.04 -15.04
N PHE A 64 -19.23 -1.66 -14.00
CA PHE A 64 -18.97 -0.98 -12.72
C PHE A 64 -17.73 -0.07 -12.76
N THR A 65 -16.75 -0.36 -13.62
CA THR A 65 -15.58 0.51 -13.83
C THR A 65 -15.81 1.55 -14.93
N GLN A 66 -17.03 1.64 -15.49
CA GLN A 66 -17.41 2.58 -16.55
C GLN A 66 -16.49 2.56 -17.78
N GLN A 67 -16.07 1.36 -18.20
CA GLN A 67 -15.17 1.16 -19.35
C GLN A 67 -15.95 0.71 -20.59
N ASP A 68 -16.53 1.65 -21.33
CA ASP A 68 -17.39 1.35 -22.48
C ASP A 68 -16.68 0.56 -23.58
N VAL A 69 -15.42 0.89 -23.86
CA VAL A 69 -14.60 0.18 -24.86
C VAL A 69 -14.37 -1.28 -24.43
N PHE A 70 -14.10 -1.51 -23.15
CA PHE A 70 -13.89 -2.85 -22.62
C PHE A 70 -15.20 -3.66 -22.65
N LEU A 71 -16.32 -3.03 -22.25
CA LEU A 71 -17.65 -3.61 -22.29
C LEU A 71 -18.04 -4.03 -23.72
N ALA A 72 -17.83 -3.15 -24.70
CA ALA A 72 -18.13 -3.41 -26.09
C ALA A 72 -17.33 -4.60 -26.64
N LYS A 73 -16.03 -4.66 -26.34
CA LYS A 73 -15.15 -5.78 -26.73
C LYS A 73 -15.60 -7.10 -26.13
N CYS A 74 -15.94 -7.12 -24.84
CA CYS A 74 -16.47 -8.31 -24.17
C CYS A 74 -17.76 -8.80 -24.84
N ARG A 75 -18.74 -7.91 -25.04
CA ARG A 75 -20.02 -8.26 -25.69
C ARG A 75 -19.86 -8.75 -27.12
N GLU A 76 -18.95 -8.16 -27.88
CA GLU A 76 -18.66 -8.61 -29.24
C GLU A 76 -18.02 -10.01 -29.25
N ALA A 77 -17.04 -10.24 -28.39
CA ALA A 77 -16.40 -11.55 -28.26
C ALA A 77 -17.39 -12.63 -27.77
N GLN A 78 -18.31 -12.29 -26.84
CA GLN A 78 -19.41 -13.17 -26.45
C GLN A 78 -20.29 -13.54 -27.66
N ARG A 79 -20.73 -12.57 -28.47
CA ARG A 79 -21.55 -12.84 -29.67
C ARG A 79 -20.84 -13.78 -30.64
N ARG A 80 -19.55 -13.55 -30.91
CA ARG A 80 -18.74 -14.41 -31.79
C ARG A 80 -18.64 -15.83 -31.24
N LEU A 81 -18.39 -15.97 -29.93
CA LEU A 81 -18.30 -17.27 -29.25
C LEU A 81 -19.63 -18.03 -29.26
N CYS A 82 -20.74 -17.33 -29.00
CA CYS A 82 -22.09 -17.88 -29.07
C CYS A 82 -22.41 -18.43 -30.46
N ALA A 83 -22.09 -17.67 -31.52
CA ALA A 83 -22.26 -18.10 -32.90
C ALA A 83 -21.42 -19.35 -33.23
N GLN A 84 -20.15 -19.38 -32.80
CA GLN A 84 -19.25 -20.53 -33.01
C GLN A 84 -19.69 -21.80 -32.28
N ARG A 85 -20.34 -21.66 -31.12
CA ARG A 85 -20.79 -22.79 -30.28
C ARG A 85 -22.27 -23.11 -30.45
N SER A 86 -22.98 -22.38 -31.32
CA SER A 86 -24.42 -22.52 -31.56
C SER A 86 -25.26 -22.43 -30.28
N VAL A 87 -24.93 -21.49 -29.40
CA VAL A 87 -25.68 -21.18 -28.18
C VAL A 87 -26.22 -19.75 -28.22
N ALA A 88 -27.31 -19.48 -27.52
CA ALA A 88 -27.92 -18.14 -27.49
C ALA A 88 -27.22 -17.17 -26.53
N ASP A 89 -26.68 -17.69 -25.42
CA ASP A 89 -26.07 -16.89 -24.35
C ASP A 89 -24.75 -17.56 -23.91
N ALA A 90 -23.68 -16.77 -23.74
CA ALA A 90 -22.38 -17.25 -23.32
C ALA A 90 -22.42 -17.89 -21.92
N LEU A 91 -23.42 -17.56 -21.08
CA LEU A 91 -23.65 -18.20 -19.79
C LEU A 91 -23.92 -19.70 -19.91
N GLN A 92 -24.48 -20.15 -21.05
CA GLN A 92 -24.72 -21.58 -21.31
C GLN A 92 -23.41 -22.38 -21.47
N LEU A 93 -22.29 -21.70 -21.74
CA LEU A 93 -20.96 -22.31 -21.91
C LEU A 93 -20.18 -22.43 -20.58
N VAL A 94 -20.61 -21.73 -19.53
CA VAL A 94 -20.03 -21.87 -18.18
C VAL A 94 -20.64 -23.11 -17.53
N PRO A 95 -19.89 -24.05 -16.93
CA PRO A 95 -20.46 -25.27 -16.34
C PRO A 95 -21.63 -25.01 -15.37
N ALA A 96 -22.66 -25.86 -15.39
CA ALA A 96 -23.79 -25.73 -14.48
C ALA A 96 -23.35 -25.96 -13.02
N GLY A 97 -23.83 -25.11 -12.11
CA GLY A 97 -23.50 -25.15 -10.68
C GLY A 97 -23.52 -23.75 -10.06
N ALA A 98 -23.04 -23.66 -8.82
CA ALA A 98 -23.05 -22.43 -8.03
C ALA A 98 -22.32 -21.25 -8.70
N GLU A 99 -21.30 -21.52 -9.52
CA GLU A 99 -20.58 -20.48 -10.27
C GLU A 99 -21.49 -19.82 -11.32
N ARG A 100 -22.21 -20.61 -12.14
CA ARG A 100 -23.13 -20.10 -13.15
C ARG A 100 -24.26 -19.27 -12.52
N GLU A 101 -24.81 -19.73 -11.40
CA GLU A 101 -25.87 -19.02 -10.68
C GLU A 101 -25.40 -17.67 -10.13
N LYS A 102 -24.22 -17.63 -9.50
CA LYS A 102 -23.61 -16.39 -9.01
C LYS A 102 -23.31 -15.42 -10.15
N LEU A 103 -22.77 -15.92 -11.26
CA LEU A 103 -22.47 -15.11 -12.44
C LEU A 103 -23.74 -14.53 -13.06
N HIS A 104 -24.81 -15.31 -13.11
CA HIS A 104 -26.12 -14.83 -13.53
C HIS A 104 -26.61 -13.67 -12.65
N ALA A 105 -26.53 -13.81 -11.32
CA ALA A 105 -26.92 -12.75 -10.39
C ALA A 105 -26.07 -11.48 -10.57
N LEU A 106 -24.75 -11.62 -10.74
CA LEU A 106 -23.85 -10.50 -11.00
C LEU A 106 -24.16 -9.78 -12.31
N LEU A 107 -24.46 -10.52 -13.38
CA LEU A 107 -24.85 -9.96 -14.67
C LEU A 107 -26.18 -9.21 -14.60
N GLN A 108 -27.19 -9.76 -13.90
CA GLN A 108 -28.46 -9.07 -13.70
C GLN A 108 -28.25 -7.76 -12.95
N LYS A 109 -27.44 -7.78 -11.89
CA LYS A 109 -27.06 -6.58 -11.15
C LYS A 109 -26.40 -5.56 -12.07
N ALA A 110 -25.38 -5.96 -12.84
CA ALA A 110 -24.65 -5.08 -13.74
C ALA A 110 -25.55 -4.47 -14.84
N ARG A 111 -26.42 -5.28 -15.45
CA ARG A 111 -27.36 -4.85 -16.51
C ARG A 111 -28.44 -3.90 -15.99
N GLY A 112 -28.79 -4.00 -14.71
CA GLY A 112 -29.69 -3.07 -14.04
C GLY A 112 -29.06 -1.73 -13.64
N VAL A 113 -27.72 -1.59 -13.71
CA VAL A 113 -27.04 -0.33 -13.41
C VAL A 113 -27.30 0.69 -14.54
N PRO A 114 -27.84 1.90 -14.24
CA PRO A 114 -28.03 2.96 -15.23
C PRO A 114 -26.74 3.30 -15.99
N GLU A 115 -26.85 3.91 -17.17
CA GLU A 115 -25.67 4.34 -17.93
C GLU A 115 -24.97 5.56 -17.31
N ALA A 116 -25.70 6.43 -16.60
CA ALA A 116 -25.17 7.62 -15.95
C ALA A 116 -25.09 7.45 -14.42
N VAL A 117 -24.22 6.55 -13.95
CA VAL A 117 -23.89 6.47 -12.51
C VAL A 117 -22.71 7.40 -12.25
N GLY A 118 -22.72 8.09 -11.10
CA GLY A 118 -21.54 8.82 -10.63
C GLY A 118 -20.35 7.89 -10.36
N ALA A 119 -19.27 8.42 -9.78
CA ALA A 119 -18.09 7.65 -9.38
C ALA A 119 -18.51 6.39 -8.58
N VAL A 120 -17.91 5.25 -8.94
CA VAL A 120 -18.16 3.98 -8.24
C VAL A 120 -17.08 3.80 -7.21
N GLU A 121 -17.40 4.15 -5.97
CA GLU A 121 -16.50 4.01 -4.83
C GLU A 121 -16.37 2.53 -4.42
N GLU A 122 -15.15 2.03 -4.45
CA GLU A 122 -14.75 0.70 -4.00
C GLU A 122 -13.86 0.82 -2.77
N GLN A 123 -13.75 -0.28 -2.01
CA GLN A 123 -12.95 -0.32 -0.80
C GLN A 123 -12.10 -1.58 -0.71
N LEU A 124 -10.80 -1.38 -0.47
CA LEU A 124 -9.83 -2.44 -0.23
C LEU A 124 -9.39 -2.42 1.23
N ALA A 125 -9.32 -3.59 1.86
CA ALA A 125 -8.77 -3.78 3.19
C ALA A 125 -7.65 -4.83 3.15
N VAL A 126 -6.44 -4.42 3.56
CA VAL A 126 -5.26 -5.27 3.66
C VAL A 126 -5.07 -5.67 5.11
N GLN A 127 -5.04 -6.98 5.37
CA GLN A 127 -4.75 -7.55 6.69
C GLN A 127 -3.28 -7.94 6.79
N GLU A 128 -2.75 -7.94 8.00
CA GLU A 128 -1.43 -8.48 8.29
C GLU A 128 -1.38 -9.99 8.03
N THR A 129 -0.23 -10.46 7.58
CA THR A 129 0.08 -11.89 7.41
C THR A 129 1.25 -12.33 8.30
N GLU A 130 1.93 -11.38 8.96
CA GLU A 130 2.97 -11.68 9.95
C GLU A 130 2.36 -12.29 11.23
N PRO A 131 2.92 -13.39 11.76
CA PRO A 131 2.51 -13.92 13.04
C PRO A 131 2.65 -12.87 14.15
N PHE A 132 1.62 -12.72 14.99
CA PHE A 132 1.60 -11.73 16.06
C PHE A 132 2.84 -11.77 16.97
N ALA A 133 3.33 -12.97 17.31
CA ALA A 133 4.50 -13.17 18.14
C ALA A 133 5.79 -12.58 17.55
N GLU A 134 5.92 -12.57 16.22
CA GLU A 134 7.09 -11.99 15.54
C GLU A 134 7.07 -10.46 15.63
N THR A 135 5.92 -9.86 15.34
CA THR A 135 5.72 -8.42 15.49
C THR A 135 5.90 -8.00 16.96
N GLN A 136 5.40 -8.79 17.91
CA GLN A 136 5.60 -8.56 19.34
C GLN A 136 7.09 -8.61 19.72
N GLY A 137 7.85 -9.58 19.19
CA GLY A 137 9.30 -9.66 19.36
C GLY A 137 10.03 -8.43 18.82
N ALA A 138 9.64 -7.94 17.64
CA ALA A 138 10.20 -6.74 17.04
C ALA A 138 9.95 -5.48 17.91
N VAL A 139 8.73 -5.33 18.43
CA VAL A 139 8.37 -4.23 19.35
C VAL A 139 9.21 -4.31 20.63
N ARG A 140 9.42 -5.51 21.19
CA ARG A 140 10.25 -5.68 22.39
C ARG A 140 11.69 -5.20 22.15
N ILE A 141 12.27 -5.47 20.98
CA ILE A 141 13.59 -4.96 20.59
C ILE A 141 13.58 -3.42 20.54
N MET A 142 12.54 -2.80 19.98
CA MET A 142 12.43 -1.34 19.91
C MET A 142 12.24 -0.69 21.29
N ALA A 143 11.51 -1.34 22.20
CA ALA A 143 11.39 -0.92 23.58
C ALA A 143 12.73 -1.00 24.32
N GLN A 144 13.50 -2.08 24.10
CA GLN A 144 14.84 -2.25 24.66
C GLN A 144 15.88 -1.24 24.16
N ARG A 145 15.64 -0.60 23.00
CA ARG A 145 16.48 0.52 22.55
C ARG A 145 16.27 1.79 23.36
N ALA A 146 15.14 1.93 24.06
CA ALA A 146 14.88 3.06 24.94
C ALA A 146 15.48 2.88 26.34
N GLY A 147 15.70 1.64 26.79
CA GLY A 147 16.28 1.31 28.09
C GLY A 147 16.50 -0.19 28.28
N PRO A 148 17.26 -0.60 29.32
CA PRO A 148 17.68 -1.99 29.52
C PRO A 148 16.51 -2.95 29.76
N LEU A 149 15.42 -2.45 30.35
CA LEU A 149 14.18 -3.19 30.56
C LEU A 149 13.08 -2.60 29.66
N PRO A 150 12.37 -3.42 28.87
CA PRO A 150 11.27 -2.91 28.06
C PRO A 150 10.14 -2.43 28.99
N LEU A 151 9.74 -1.17 28.84
CA LEU A 151 8.64 -0.58 29.60
C LEU A 151 7.27 -0.80 28.94
N VAL A 152 7.27 -1.26 27.69
CA VAL A 152 6.07 -1.42 26.86
C VAL A 152 6.15 -2.69 26.04
N GLU A 153 5.00 -3.19 25.62
CA GLU A 153 4.89 -4.31 24.68
C GLU A 153 3.68 -4.19 23.76
N LEU A 154 3.71 -4.96 22.67
CA LEU A 154 2.55 -5.15 21.81
C LEU A 154 1.57 -6.13 22.44
N GLN A 155 0.30 -5.75 22.51
CA GLN A 155 -0.79 -6.63 22.94
C GLN A 155 -1.98 -6.53 21.96
N GLN A 156 -2.85 -7.54 21.99
CA GLN A 156 -4.13 -7.55 21.26
C GLN A 156 -5.27 -8.02 22.18
N PRO A 157 -5.76 -7.16 23.08
CA PRO A 157 -6.80 -7.56 24.02
C PRO A 157 -8.11 -7.88 23.28
N LYS A 158 -8.73 -9.03 23.58
CA LYS A 158 -9.95 -9.51 22.90
C LYS A 158 -11.15 -8.56 23.03
N GLN A 159 -11.20 -7.75 24.09
CA GLN A 159 -12.29 -6.82 24.39
C GLN A 159 -11.95 -5.36 24.01
N SER A 160 -10.88 -5.15 23.24
CA SER A 160 -10.47 -3.81 22.79
C SER A 160 -11.11 -3.48 21.44
N VAL A 161 -11.70 -2.29 21.33
CA VAL A 161 -12.16 -1.72 20.04
C VAL A 161 -11.00 -1.27 19.15
N TYR A 162 -9.78 -1.22 19.68
CA TYR A 162 -8.58 -0.73 18.98
C TYR A 162 -7.79 -1.84 18.26
N GLY A 163 -8.16 -3.11 18.45
CA GLY A 163 -7.37 -4.23 17.94
C GLY A 163 -6.02 -4.35 18.63
N ARG A 164 -4.92 -4.34 17.86
CA ARG A 164 -3.55 -4.41 18.39
C ARG A 164 -3.11 -3.03 18.86
N GLY A 165 -2.32 -2.96 19.93
CA GLY A 165 -1.80 -1.71 20.47
C GLY A 165 -0.57 -1.91 21.35
N ILE A 166 0.09 -0.80 21.69
CA ILE A 166 1.23 -0.79 22.60
C ILE A 166 0.75 -0.48 24.02
N TYR A 167 1.14 -1.28 25.00
CA TYR A 167 0.69 -1.18 26.38
C TYR A 167 1.87 -1.06 27.34
N ALA A 168 1.70 -0.28 28.40
CA ALA A 168 2.69 -0.14 29.46
C ALA A 168 2.75 -1.42 30.31
N LEU A 169 3.96 -1.93 30.52
CA LEU A 169 4.24 -3.12 31.34
C LEU A 169 4.35 -2.79 32.84
N THR A 170 4.44 -1.51 33.18
CA THR A 170 4.62 -1.02 34.54
C THR A 170 4.13 0.44 34.62
N ARG A 171 4.19 1.04 35.80
CA ARG A 171 4.03 2.49 35.95
C ARG A 171 5.19 3.20 35.27
N VAL A 172 4.90 4.16 34.39
CA VAL A 172 5.93 4.93 33.66
C VAL A 172 5.78 6.41 33.98
N ALA A 173 6.86 7.05 34.41
CA ALA A 173 6.87 8.49 34.71
C ALA A 173 6.68 9.35 33.45
N SER A 174 6.21 10.59 33.61
CA SER A 174 6.13 11.56 32.52
C SER A 174 7.52 11.89 31.96
N GLY A 175 7.61 12.15 30.66
CA GLY A 175 8.87 12.49 29.98
C GLY A 175 9.79 11.29 29.73
N THR A 176 9.34 10.05 29.97
CA THR A 176 10.16 8.85 29.82
C THR A 176 10.14 8.36 28.37
N PRO A 177 11.30 8.16 27.73
CA PRO A 177 11.39 7.44 26.46
C PRO A 177 11.06 5.97 26.67
N VAL A 178 10.07 5.45 25.93
CA VAL A 178 9.58 4.07 26.07
C VAL A 178 9.88 3.20 24.86
N MET A 179 10.13 3.80 23.69
CA MET A 179 10.40 3.05 22.46
C MET A 179 11.20 3.89 21.45
N VAL A 180 12.24 3.28 20.87
CA VAL A 180 13.02 3.88 19.77
C VAL A 180 12.94 2.97 18.55
N ASP A 181 12.33 3.48 17.49
CA ASP A 181 12.19 2.78 16.23
C ASP A 181 12.94 3.50 15.10
N GLN A 182 13.33 2.74 14.09
CA GLN A 182 14.02 3.22 12.90
C GLN A 182 13.09 3.04 11.69
N PRO A 183 12.98 4.05 10.80
CA PRO A 183 12.14 3.91 9.64
C PRO A 183 12.70 2.81 8.73
N PHE A 184 11.82 1.97 8.20
CA PHE A 184 12.20 0.91 7.26
C PHE A 184 11.97 1.34 5.80
N LEU A 185 11.15 2.35 5.61
CA LEU A 185 10.96 3.04 4.34
C LEU A 185 10.99 4.53 4.62
N VAL A 186 11.71 5.27 3.78
CA VAL A 186 11.57 6.72 3.68
C VAL A 186 11.45 7.09 2.22
N GLN A 187 10.62 8.09 1.91
CA GLN A 187 10.56 8.70 0.60
C GLN A 187 10.79 10.21 0.74
N ARG A 188 11.82 10.69 0.04
CA ARG A 188 12.23 12.09 0.07
C ARG A 188 11.28 12.93 -0.78
N MET A 189 10.90 14.08 -0.24
CA MET A 189 10.12 15.09 -0.97
C MET A 189 11.02 16.19 -1.55
N ARG A 190 12.10 16.55 -0.85
CA ARG A 190 12.97 17.71 -1.19
C ARG A 190 14.42 17.30 -1.36
N GLY A 191 15.12 17.86 -2.35
CA GLY A 191 16.52 17.51 -2.66
C GLY A 191 17.57 17.96 -1.62
N ASP A 192 17.18 18.67 -0.57
CA ASP A 192 18.02 19.07 0.57
C ASP A 192 18.06 18.01 1.70
N ALA A 193 17.49 16.82 1.45
CA ALA A 193 17.52 15.70 2.37
C ALA A 193 18.17 14.45 1.77
N CYS A 194 18.69 13.59 2.64
CA CYS A 194 19.28 12.30 2.28
C CYS A 194 18.20 11.37 1.72
N ALA A 195 18.44 10.79 0.54
CA ALA A 195 17.47 9.88 -0.09
C ALA A 195 17.24 8.56 0.69
N HIS A 196 18.12 8.24 1.65
CA HIS A 196 18.06 7.00 2.44
C HIS A 196 17.53 7.16 3.87
N CYS A 197 17.77 8.31 4.52
CA CYS A 197 17.37 8.52 5.92
C CYS A 197 16.66 9.85 6.20
N LEU A 198 16.46 10.68 5.17
CA LEU A 198 15.88 12.03 5.27
C LEU A 198 16.64 13.05 6.14
N ALA A 199 17.83 12.70 6.65
CA ALA A 199 18.70 13.66 7.32
C ALA A 199 19.09 14.81 6.36
N PRO A 200 19.23 16.05 6.86
CA PRO A 200 19.63 17.18 6.01
C PRO A 200 20.94 16.92 5.26
N VAL A 201 20.97 17.34 4.00
CA VAL A 201 22.15 17.35 3.14
C VAL A 201 22.47 18.81 2.84
N GLY A 202 23.63 19.28 3.29
CA GLY A 202 23.97 20.71 3.30
C GLY A 202 23.88 21.37 1.91
N ARG A 203 23.14 22.49 1.85
CA ARG A 203 23.21 23.51 0.80
C ARG A 203 23.90 24.75 1.38
N GLY A 204 25.23 24.77 1.51
CA GLY A 204 25.90 25.97 2.01
C GLY A 204 27.40 25.85 2.15
N GLY A 205 28.13 26.45 1.21
CA GLY A 205 29.37 27.24 1.41
C GLY A 205 30.58 26.68 2.18
N GLY A 206 30.56 25.45 2.70
CA GLY A 206 31.66 24.90 3.50
C GLY A 206 31.68 23.37 3.50
N ALA A 207 32.48 22.82 2.58
CA ALA A 207 33.23 21.56 2.68
C ALA A 207 32.60 20.25 3.24
N ALA A 208 31.29 20.06 3.22
CA ALA A 208 30.69 18.71 3.22
C ALA A 208 29.41 18.66 2.39
N GLY A 209 29.54 18.78 1.06
CA GLY A 209 28.46 18.48 0.13
C GLY A 209 27.98 17.04 0.31
N GLY A 210 26.69 16.78 0.08
CA GLY A 210 26.15 15.43 0.12
C GLY A 210 26.96 14.45 -0.72
N VAL A 211 27.05 13.20 -0.28
CA VAL A 211 27.72 12.13 -1.02
C VAL A 211 26.82 11.75 -2.21
N PRO A 212 27.22 11.99 -3.46
CA PRO A 212 26.41 11.60 -4.61
C PRO A 212 26.50 10.08 -4.86
N CYS A 213 25.50 9.54 -5.56
CA CYS A 213 25.58 8.20 -6.13
C CYS A 213 26.76 8.09 -7.09
N ALA A 214 27.58 7.04 -6.94
CA ALA A 214 28.78 6.83 -7.76
C ALA A 214 28.48 6.49 -9.23
N HIS A 215 27.21 6.22 -9.58
CA HIS A 215 26.82 5.74 -10.91
C HIS A 215 25.97 6.74 -11.69
N CYS A 216 25.02 7.43 -11.05
CA CYS A 216 24.20 8.44 -11.73
C CYS A 216 24.55 9.88 -11.36
N SER A 217 25.23 10.11 -10.23
CA SER A 217 25.47 11.44 -9.65
C SER A 217 24.21 12.29 -9.40
N ARG A 218 23.01 11.70 -9.50
CA ARG A 218 21.71 12.39 -9.31
C ARG A 218 21.24 12.34 -7.86
N GLU A 219 21.32 11.14 -7.28
CA GLU A 219 20.90 10.92 -5.90
C GLU A 219 21.98 11.32 -4.91
N THR A 220 21.56 11.89 -3.78
CA THR A 220 22.43 12.47 -2.75
C THR A 220 22.13 11.90 -1.37
N TYR A 221 23.19 11.66 -0.61
CA TYR A 221 23.15 11.03 0.70
C TYR A 221 23.95 11.82 1.72
N CYS A 222 23.61 11.71 3.01
CA CYS A 222 24.35 12.39 4.08
C CYS A 222 25.72 11.74 4.39
N SER A 223 25.94 10.49 3.97
CA SER A 223 27.16 9.74 4.23
C SER A 223 27.40 8.64 3.19
N VAL A 224 28.64 8.17 3.09
CA VAL A 224 29.00 6.98 2.30
C VAL A 224 28.22 5.76 2.75
N ALA A 225 28.00 5.60 4.07
CA ALA A 225 27.19 4.51 4.61
C ALA A 225 25.75 4.53 4.09
N CYS A 226 25.09 5.71 4.06
CA CYS A 226 23.75 5.87 3.51
C CYS A 226 23.70 5.60 2.00
N ARG A 227 24.70 6.07 1.24
CA ARG A 227 24.80 5.78 -0.21
C ARG A 227 24.89 4.28 -0.46
N ASP A 228 25.80 3.60 0.25
CA ASP A 228 26.06 2.19 0.03
C ASP A 228 24.90 1.31 0.53
N ALA A 229 24.23 1.69 1.62
CA ALA A 229 23.00 1.05 2.06
C ALA A 229 21.87 1.22 1.04
N ALA A 230 21.63 2.43 0.56
CA ALA A 230 20.64 2.67 -0.49
C ALA A 230 20.92 1.85 -1.75
N TRP A 231 22.17 1.80 -2.20
CA TRP A 231 22.58 0.97 -3.34
C TRP A 231 22.24 -0.50 -3.13
N ARG A 232 22.60 -1.06 -1.98
CA ARG A 232 22.33 -2.47 -1.63
C ARG A 232 20.86 -2.79 -1.42
N GLU A 233 20.03 -1.82 -1.04
CA GLU A 233 18.65 -2.08 -0.65
C GLU A 233 17.64 -1.84 -1.77
N TYR A 234 17.81 -0.78 -2.56
CA TYR A 234 16.82 -0.42 -3.61
C TYR A 234 17.43 0.33 -4.79
N HIS A 235 18.41 1.21 -4.57
CA HIS A 235 18.86 2.15 -5.59
C HIS A 235 19.57 1.46 -6.76
N VAL A 236 20.16 0.27 -6.59
CA VAL A 236 20.77 -0.47 -7.72
C VAL A 236 19.79 -0.72 -8.88
N CYS A 237 18.50 -0.94 -8.59
CA CYS A 237 17.47 -1.17 -9.61
C CYS A 237 16.67 0.10 -9.98
N ALA A 238 16.81 1.18 -9.22
CA ALA A 238 16.20 2.49 -9.49
C ALA A 238 17.18 3.49 -10.16
N CYS A 239 18.49 3.20 -10.11
CA CYS A 239 19.51 4.11 -10.61
C CYS A 239 19.42 4.27 -12.13
N ARG A 240 19.46 5.52 -12.62
CA ARG A 240 19.41 5.84 -14.06
C ARG A 240 20.42 5.08 -14.92
N SER A 241 21.62 4.82 -14.38
CA SER A 241 22.67 4.07 -15.08
C SER A 241 22.35 2.57 -15.30
N ARG A 242 21.37 2.04 -14.56
CA ARG A 242 20.95 0.64 -14.58
C ARG A 242 19.54 0.47 -15.12
N ASN A 243 18.67 1.44 -14.86
CA ASN A 243 17.26 1.39 -15.17
C ASN A 243 16.76 2.78 -15.61
N GLU A 244 16.95 3.09 -16.88
CA GLU A 244 16.53 4.37 -17.44
C GLU A 244 15.01 4.57 -17.37
N MET A 245 14.23 3.50 -17.59
CA MET A 245 12.77 3.57 -17.57
C MET A 245 12.22 3.89 -16.18
N TYR A 246 12.72 3.21 -15.13
CA TYR A 246 12.35 3.55 -13.76
C TYR A 246 12.76 4.99 -13.43
N ALA A 247 13.99 5.38 -13.74
CA ALA A 247 14.50 6.71 -13.43
C ALA A 247 13.73 7.82 -14.17
N ALA A 248 13.30 7.60 -15.40
CA ALA A 248 12.48 8.56 -16.16
C ALA A 248 11.08 8.71 -15.54
N TRP A 249 10.47 7.59 -15.12
CA TRP A 249 9.19 7.63 -14.40
C TRP A 249 9.33 8.34 -13.04
N GLU A 250 10.39 8.05 -12.28
CA GLU A 250 10.68 8.69 -11.00
C GLU A 250 10.86 10.21 -11.16
N ASP A 251 11.51 10.66 -12.24
CA ASP A 251 11.65 12.09 -12.54
C ASP A 251 10.31 12.77 -12.81
N ALA A 252 9.44 12.12 -13.57
CA ALA A 252 8.10 12.64 -13.85
C ALA A 252 7.29 12.80 -12.55
N MET A 253 7.39 11.84 -11.62
CA MET A 253 6.74 11.94 -10.31
C MET A 253 7.37 13.03 -9.42
N HIS A 254 8.70 13.17 -9.41
CA HIS A 254 9.36 14.25 -8.68
C HIS A 254 8.97 15.64 -9.22
N GLY A 255 8.69 15.77 -10.52
CA GLY A 255 8.14 17.00 -11.10
C GLY A 255 6.78 17.37 -10.47
N ARG A 256 5.93 16.38 -10.20
CA ARG A 256 4.62 16.57 -9.55
C ARG A 256 4.72 16.90 -8.05
N LEU A 257 5.80 16.52 -7.37
CA LEU A 257 6.03 16.93 -5.96
C LEU A 257 6.24 18.45 -5.80
N LEU A 258 6.57 19.14 -6.88
CA LEU A 258 6.78 20.58 -6.89
C LEU A 258 5.53 21.35 -7.33
N SER A 259 4.39 20.68 -7.52
CA SER A 259 3.15 21.35 -7.87
C SER A 259 2.57 22.10 -6.66
N ASP A 260 1.90 23.22 -6.92
CA ASP A 260 1.21 23.99 -5.88
C ASP A 260 -0.03 23.24 -5.34
N ASP A 261 -0.47 22.19 -6.04
CA ASP A 261 -1.54 21.32 -5.62
C ASP A 261 -1.04 20.31 -4.57
N THR A 262 -1.47 20.53 -3.33
CA THR A 262 -1.09 19.65 -2.21
C THR A 262 -1.60 18.22 -2.36
N GLU A 263 -2.71 17.99 -3.07
CA GLU A 263 -3.26 16.66 -3.30
C GLU A 263 -2.42 15.90 -4.33
N GLU A 264 -2.10 16.57 -5.44
CA GLU A 264 -1.19 16.02 -6.45
C GLU A 264 0.20 15.71 -5.87
N SER A 265 0.75 16.63 -5.08
CA SER A 265 2.04 16.43 -4.40
C SER A 265 2.00 15.24 -3.43
N ARG A 266 0.90 15.06 -2.68
CA ARG A 266 0.73 13.88 -1.80
C ARG A 266 0.61 12.59 -2.60
N ALA A 267 -0.16 12.59 -3.69
CA ALA A 267 -0.31 11.44 -4.56
C ALA A 267 1.03 11.03 -5.19
N ALA A 268 1.82 12.00 -5.69
CA ALA A 268 3.15 11.76 -6.23
C ALA A 268 4.11 11.17 -5.18
N LEU A 269 4.05 11.66 -3.94
CA LEU A 269 4.86 11.13 -2.84
C LEU A 269 4.51 9.67 -2.53
N ALA A 270 3.21 9.34 -2.50
CA ALA A 270 2.73 7.98 -2.30
C ALA A 270 3.17 7.06 -3.45
N CYS A 271 3.05 7.50 -4.71
CA CYS A 271 3.54 6.76 -5.88
C CYS A 271 5.03 6.41 -5.74
N LEU A 272 5.86 7.39 -5.38
CA LEU A 272 7.30 7.19 -5.19
C LEU A 272 7.61 6.23 -4.03
N ALA A 273 6.86 6.31 -2.91
CA ALA A 273 7.01 5.40 -1.79
C ALA A 273 6.66 3.95 -2.18
N VAL A 274 5.57 3.74 -2.92
CA VAL A 274 5.15 2.44 -3.44
C VAL A 274 6.19 1.89 -4.43
N ALA A 275 6.66 2.71 -5.38
CA ALA A 275 7.71 2.32 -6.32
C ALA A 275 9.01 1.90 -5.62
N LYS A 276 9.38 2.61 -4.54
CA LYS A 276 10.54 2.25 -3.71
C LYS A 276 10.34 0.92 -2.96
N LEU A 277 9.13 0.59 -2.52
CA LEU A 277 8.82 -0.74 -1.98
C LEU A 277 8.92 -1.83 -3.07
N CYS A 278 8.47 -1.55 -4.29
CA CYS A 278 8.67 -2.46 -5.42
C CYS A 278 10.17 -2.65 -5.73
N ALA A 279 10.98 -1.59 -5.70
CA ALA A 279 12.44 -1.67 -5.85
C ALA A 279 13.09 -2.49 -4.71
N LEU A 280 12.72 -2.25 -3.45
CA LEU A 280 13.17 -3.03 -2.29
C LEU A 280 12.85 -4.53 -2.44
N SER A 281 11.63 -4.85 -2.87
CA SER A 281 11.19 -6.24 -3.08
C SER A 281 11.91 -6.92 -4.24
N THR A 282 12.23 -6.16 -5.30
CA THR A 282 13.04 -6.63 -6.44
C THR A 282 14.44 -7.00 -6.01
N VAL A 283 15.13 -6.13 -5.25
CA VAL A 283 16.48 -6.42 -4.76
C VAL A 283 16.48 -7.61 -3.80
N ARG A 284 15.45 -7.73 -2.96
CA ARG A 284 15.29 -8.86 -2.02
C ARG A 284 14.75 -10.14 -2.65
N GLN A 285 14.36 -10.12 -3.92
CA GLN A 285 13.73 -11.25 -4.61
C GLN A 285 12.54 -11.83 -3.82
N THR A 286 11.69 -10.94 -3.30
CA THR A 286 10.49 -11.30 -2.55
C THR A 286 9.26 -10.59 -3.11
N HIS A 287 8.08 -11.12 -2.82
CA HIS A 287 6.83 -10.44 -3.15
C HIS A 287 6.72 -9.13 -2.35
N PRO A 288 6.27 -8.00 -2.93
CA PRO A 288 6.23 -6.71 -2.23
C PRO A 288 5.39 -6.73 -0.95
N LEU A 289 4.23 -7.40 -0.95
CA LEU A 289 3.40 -7.56 0.25
C LEU A 289 3.99 -8.55 1.29
N ALA A 290 5.02 -9.32 0.91
CA ALA A 290 5.75 -10.22 1.79
C ALA A 290 7.05 -9.59 2.33
N LEU A 291 7.32 -8.31 2.02
CA LEU A 291 8.45 -7.59 2.60
C LEU A 291 8.34 -7.61 4.15
N PRO A 292 9.45 -7.85 4.87
CA PRO A 292 9.45 -7.73 6.33
C PRO A 292 8.93 -6.36 6.75
N ARG A 293 8.16 -6.31 7.85
CA ARG A 293 7.51 -5.09 8.36
C ARG A 293 6.37 -4.55 7.50
N ILE A 294 6.27 -4.88 6.20
CA ILE A 294 5.08 -4.59 5.40
C ILE A 294 3.97 -5.58 5.76
N ARG A 295 4.32 -6.87 5.83
CA ARG A 295 3.37 -7.94 6.17
C ARG A 295 2.79 -7.86 7.59
N SER A 296 3.34 -7.04 8.49
CA SER A 296 2.80 -6.80 9.83
C SER A 296 1.78 -5.66 9.88
N LEU A 297 1.71 -4.84 8.83
CA LEU A 297 0.84 -3.66 8.75
C LEU A 297 -0.53 -4.01 8.18
N ARG A 298 -1.50 -3.16 8.51
CA ARG A 298 -2.84 -3.16 7.93
C ARG A 298 -2.99 -1.92 7.05
N GLY A 299 -3.85 -2.02 6.05
CA GLY A 299 -4.15 -0.89 5.17
C GLY A 299 -5.63 -0.86 4.83
N ARG A 300 -6.17 0.33 4.62
CA ARG A 300 -7.49 0.51 4.02
C ARG A 300 -7.46 1.67 3.04
N ALA A 301 -8.13 1.50 1.92
CA ALA A 301 -8.24 2.52 0.89
C ALA A 301 -9.65 2.51 0.32
N ASP A 302 -10.22 3.71 0.20
CA ASP A 302 -11.38 3.99 -0.64
C ASP A 302 -10.86 4.55 -1.96
N TYR A 303 -11.46 4.14 -3.08
CA TYR A 303 -11.01 4.56 -4.41
C TYR A 303 -12.15 4.52 -5.42
N ASP A 304 -12.13 5.47 -6.35
CA ASP A 304 -12.97 5.41 -7.55
C ASP A 304 -12.47 4.31 -8.49
N ALA A 305 -13.38 3.40 -8.85
CA ALA A 305 -13.08 2.21 -9.64
C ALA A 305 -12.50 2.54 -11.03
N ALA A 306 -13.04 3.56 -11.70
CA ALA A 306 -12.60 3.95 -13.04
C ALA A 306 -11.19 4.55 -13.02
N THR A 307 -10.95 5.47 -12.09
CA THR A 307 -9.65 6.12 -11.87
C THR A 307 -8.60 5.12 -11.43
N ALA A 308 -8.92 4.21 -10.51
CA ALA A 308 -7.97 3.18 -10.06
C ALA A 308 -7.57 2.25 -11.20
N LEU A 309 -8.51 1.78 -12.02
CA LEU A 309 -8.20 0.92 -13.16
C LEU A 309 -7.30 1.63 -14.19
N ALA A 310 -7.54 2.91 -14.45
CA ALA A 310 -6.74 3.69 -15.39
C ALA A 310 -5.34 4.02 -14.83
N GLU A 311 -5.28 4.67 -13.66
CA GLU A 311 -4.05 5.25 -13.12
C GLU A 311 -3.22 4.23 -12.35
N VAL A 312 -3.83 3.48 -11.41
CA VAL A 312 -3.13 2.46 -10.62
C VAL A 312 -2.78 1.26 -11.50
N GLY A 313 -3.67 0.90 -12.45
CA GLY A 313 -3.37 -0.10 -13.48
C GLY A 313 -2.17 0.29 -14.35
N ALA A 314 -2.12 1.53 -14.85
CA ALA A 314 -0.98 2.02 -15.63
C ALA A 314 0.32 2.07 -14.81
N LEU A 315 0.24 2.47 -13.54
CA LEU A 315 1.38 2.44 -12.62
C LEU A 315 1.89 1.02 -12.42
N ALA A 316 1.01 0.06 -12.17
CA ALA A 316 1.37 -1.35 -12.00
C ALA A 316 2.09 -1.90 -13.23
N VAL A 317 1.57 -1.64 -14.44
CA VAL A 317 2.23 -2.04 -15.70
C VAL A 317 3.61 -1.40 -15.84
N THR A 318 3.73 -0.10 -15.53
CA THR A 318 5.00 0.64 -15.61
C THR A 318 6.05 0.05 -14.66
N LEU A 319 5.69 -0.13 -13.39
CA LEU A 319 6.60 -0.68 -12.37
C LEU A 319 6.93 -2.15 -12.63
N ALA A 320 5.95 -2.96 -13.01
CA ALA A 320 6.15 -4.38 -13.35
C ALA A 320 7.17 -4.52 -14.49
N THR A 321 7.06 -3.68 -15.52
CA THR A 321 7.97 -3.68 -16.66
C THR A 321 9.36 -3.18 -16.23
N ALA A 322 9.43 -2.09 -15.46
CA ALA A 322 10.69 -1.46 -15.08
C ALA A 322 11.52 -2.30 -14.12
N LEU A 323 10.87 -2.99 -13.20
CA LEU A 323 11.52 -3.79 -12.18
C LEU A 323 11.55 -5.29 -12.53
N HIS A 324 11.06 -5.65 -13.72
CA HIS A 324 10.92 -7.04 -14.17
C HIS A 324 10.12 -7.93 -13.18
N GLN A 325 9.06 -7.37 -12.59
CA GLN A 325 8.19 -8.05 -11.64
C GLN A 325 6.93 -8.58 -12.35
N THR A 326 6.98 -9.82 -12.85
CA THR A 326 5.90 -10.44 -13.65
C THR A 326 4.59 -10.67 -12.89
N HIS A 327 4.62 -10.59 -11.56
CA HIS A 327 3.48 -10.81 -10.66
C HIS A 327 3.08 -9.54 -9.90
N LEU A 328 3.54 -8.36 -10.34
CA LEU A 328 3.06 -7.09 -9.81
C LEU A 328 1.82 -6.66 -10.61
N TYR A 329 0.64 -6.94 -10.06
CA TYR A 329 -0.64 -6.53 -10.63
C TYR A 329 -1.16 -5.25 -9.95
N MET A 330 -2.28 -4.75 -10.45
CA MET A 330 -2.94 -3.59 -9.83
C MET A 330 -3.28 -3.86 -8.36
N GLU A 331 -3.61 -5.10 -8.01
CA GLU A 331 -3.87 -5.53 -6.64
C GLU A 331 -2.71 -5.19 -5.70
N GLU A 332 -1.48 -5.61 -6.03
CA GLU A 332 -0.34 -5.41 -5.14
C GLU A 332 -0.05 -3.93 -4.97
N VAL A 333 -0.10 -3.16 -6.06
CA VAL A 333 0.14 -1.71 -6.03
C VAL A 333 -0.91 -1.01 -5.18
N LEU A 334 -2.19 -1.32 -5.36
CA LEU A 334 -3.28 -0.73 -4.58
C LEU A 334 -3.21 -1.14 -3.10
N SER A 335 -2.82 -2.38 -2.82
CA SER A 335 -2.58 -2.86 -1.45
C SER A 335 -1.42 -2.12 -0.78
N LEU A 336 -0.34 -1.84 -1.51
CA LEU A 336 0.77 -1.05 -1.01
C LEU A 336 0.36 0.41 -0.74
N PHE A 337 -0.47 1.02 -1.60
CA PHE A 337 -1.03 2.34 -1.32
C PHE A 337 -1.82 2.35 -0.02
N ALA A 338 -2.74 1.39 0.15
CA ALA A 338 -3.54 1.26 1.37
C ALA A 338 -2.65 1.14 2.62
N ILE A 339 -1.58 0.34 2.56
CA ILE A 339 -0.62 0.20 3.66
C ILE A 339 0.15 1.49 3.90
N VAL A 340 0.73 2.11 2.86
CA VAL A 340 1.53 3.33 2.99
C VAL A 340 0.69 4.46 3.59
N GLN A 341 -0.47 4.77 3.00
CA GLN A 341 -1.33 5.88 3.42
C GLN A 341 -1.89 5.70 4.83
N THR A 342 -2.16 4.44 5.24
CA THR A 342 -2.64 4.15 6.60
C THR A 342 -1.56 4.36 7.67
N ASN A 343 -0.29 4.11 7.32
CA ASN A 343 0.80 3.97 8.31
C ASN A 343 1.88 5.06 8.19
N GLU A 344 1.74 6.00 7.26
CA GLU A 344 2.76 7.01 6.99
C GLU A 344 2.87 8.09 8.05
N PHE A 345 4.12 8.50 8.28
CA PHE A 345 4.47 9.66 9.07
C PHE A 345 5.02 10.72 8.13
N LEU A 346 4.23 11.77 7.91
CA LEU A 346 4.67 12.95 7.18
C LEU A 346 5.70 13.74 8.01
N LEU A 347 6.82 14.03 7.38
CA LEU A 347 7.95 14.77 7.93
C LEU A 347 8.26 15.97 7.01
N PRO A 348 8.95 17.02 7.50
CA PRO A 348 9.25 18.20 6.67
C PRO A 348 10.01 17.90 5.38
N SER A 349 10.82 16.84 5.36
CA SER A 349 11.66 16.44 4.22
C SER A 349 11.10 15.28 3.39
N GLY A 350 9.94 14.71 3.76
CA GLY A 350 9.39 13.53 3.11
C GLY A 350 8.41 12.73 3.96
N THR A 351 8.22 11.45 3.62
CA THR A 351 7.39 10.51 4.39
C THR A 351 8.24 9.33 4.87
N ALA A 352 7.83 8.72 5.97
CA ALA A 352 8.50 7.56 6.56
C ALA A 352 7.50 6.53 7.08
N LEU A 353 7.84 5.25 6.93
CA LEU A 353 7.16 4.13 7.58
C LEU A 353 8.06 3.54 8.67
N TYR A 354 7.45 3.30 9.81
CA TYR A 354 8.05 2.70 11.00
C TYR A 354 7.34 1.39 11.29
N HIS A 355 7.99 0.49 12.00
CA HIS A 355 7.36 -0.78 12.34
C HIS A 355 6.61 -0.67 13.67
N GLY A 356 7.29 -0.23 14.73
CA GLY A 356 6.70 -0.07 16.07
C GLY A 356 5.76 1.12 16.16
N TYR A 357 6.09 2.27 15.55
CA TYR A 357 5.23 3.46 15.67
C TYR A 357 3.89 3.31 14.95
N SER A 358 3.82 2.50 13.89
CA SER A 358 2.57 2.22 13.18
C SER A 358 1.62 1.30 13.95
N LEU A 359 2.04 0.76 15.11
CA LEU A 359 1.20 -0.05 16.01
C LEU A 359 0.59 0.77 17.15
N LEU A 360 0.88 2.07 17.23
CA LEU A 360 0.30 2.98 18.22
C LEU A 360 -1.09 3.42 17.76
N ASN A 361 -2.08 3.35 18.64
CA ASN A 361 -3.44 3.80 18.34
C ASN A 361 -3.61 5.32 18.53
N HIS A 362 -4.71 5.83 17.99
CA HIS A 362 -5.06 7.24 18.05
C HIS A 362 -5.77 7.64 19.35
N SER A 363 -5.41 8.81 19.89
CA SER A 363 -6.25 9.60 20.80
C SER A 363 -6.12 11.09 20.46
N CYS A 364 -7.23 11.85 20.51
CA CYS A 364 -7.19 13.31 20.38
C CYS A 364 -6.61 13.99 21.64
N GLU A 365 -6.55 13.27 22.75
CA GLU A 365 -5.86 13.63 23.99
C GLU A 365 -4.82 12.52 24.26
N PRO A 366 -3.69 12.52 23.54
CA PRO A 366 -2.72 11.43 23.61
C PRO A 366 -1.95 11.45 24.93
N ASN A 367 -1.46 10.27 25.34
CA ASN A 367 -0.58 10.14 26.51
C ASN A 367 0.90 9.98 26.11
N CYS A 368 1.20 9.92 24.81
CA CYS A 368 2.56 9.87 24.27
C CYS A 368 2.73 10.79 23.06
N ALA A 369 3.97 11.18 22.78
CA ALA A 369 4.37 11.91 21.58
C ALA A 369 5.67 11.36 20.98
N LEU A 370 5.82 11.52 19.66
CA LEU A 370 7.07 11.23 18.96
C LEU A 370 7.95 12.49 18.94
N VAL A 371 9.06 12.44 19.66
CA VAL A 371 10.04 13.53 19.77
C VAL A 371 11.28 13.19 18.97
N GLY A 372 11.80 14.14 18.18
CA GLY A 372 13.00 13.99 17.36
C GLY A 372 12.94 14.88 16.12
N SER A 373 14.11 15.29 15.62
CA SER A 373 14.24 16.24 14.50
C SER A 373 14.31 15.59 13.12
N ASP A 374 14.74 14.32 13.04
CA ASP A 374 14.86 13.57 11.79
C ASP A 374 14.12 12.24 11.87
N ALA A 375 13.96 11.56 10.73
CA ALA A 375 13.23 10.30 10.64
C ALA A 375 13.90 9.18 11.45
N ALA A 376 15.23 9.17 11.56
CA ALA A 376 15.97 8.08 12.19
C ALA A 376 16.03 8.23 13.73
N ASN A 377 15.95 9.44 14.26
CA ASN A 377 16.22 9.74 15.66
C ASN A 377 14.96 10.07 16.47
N ARG A 378 13.79 9.58 16.04
CA ARG A 378 12.54 9.76 16.80
C ARG A 378 12.48 8.79 17.98
N ARG A 379 11.83 9.24 19.06
CA ARG A 379 11.58 8.48 20.28
C ARG A 379 10.14 8.67 20.70
N LEU A 380 9.48 7.59 21.11
CA LEU A 380 8.18 7.68 21.77
C LEU A 380 8.40 8.05 23.23
N VAL A 381 7.84 9.17 23.66
CA VAL A 381 7.99 9.73 25.01
C VAL A 381 6.62 9.91 25.64
N THR A 382 6.49 9.57 26.93
CA THR A 382 5.26 9.77 27.69
C THR A 382 5.02 11.26 27.98
N LEU A 383 3.77 11.71 27.82
CA LEU A 383 3.34 13.09 28.10
C LEU A 383 2.83 13.29 29.52
N ARG A 384 2.49 12.18 30.19
CA ARG A 384 2.07 12.12 31.57
C ARG A 384 2.47 10.77 32.16
N GLU A 385 2.24 10.61 33.45
CA GLU A 385 2.38 9.30 34.08
C GLU A 385 1.40 8.29 33.47
N LEU A 386 1.88 7.07 33.24
CA LEU A 386 1.09 5.92 32.76
C LEU A 386 0.98 4.86 33.86
N ARG A 387 -0.18 4.19 33.93
CA ARG A 387 -0.38 3.01 34.77
C ARG A 387 0.06 1.75 34.05
N GLU A 388 0.39 0.71 34.81
CA GLU A 388 0.55 -0.64 34.25
C GLU A 388 -0.74 -1.08 33.55
N GLY A 389 -0.61 -1.70 32.36
CA GLY A 389 -1.72 -2.11 31.52
C GLY A 389 -2.38 -0.96 30.75
N GLU A 390 -1.91 0.28 30.88
CA GLU A 390 -2.45 1.40 30.10
C GLU A 390 -1.93 1.36 28.65
N GLN A 391 -2.83 1.58 27.69
CA GLN A 391 -2.44 1.68 26.27
C GLN A 391 -1.79 3.03 25.97
N LEU A 392 -0.77 3.02 25.13
CA LEU A 392 -0.09 4.20 24.63
C LEU A 392 -0.77 4.70 23.36
N PHE A 393 -1.09 5.99 23.34
CA PHE A 393 -1.76 6.67 22.24
C PHE A 393 -0.96 7.86 21.74
N ILE A 394 -0.98 8.06 20.43
CA ILE A 394 -0.50 9.27 19.76
C ILE A 394 -1.66 9.98 19.08
N ASN A 395 -1.48 11.24 18.70
CA ASN A 395 -2.46 11.94 17.85
C ASN A 395 -2.01 11.87 16.38
N TYR A 396 -2.66 11.01 15.59
CA TYR A 396 -2.42 10.88 14.13
C TYR A 396 -2.58 12.20 13.35
N ASN A 397 -3.33 13.15 13.90
CA ASN A 397 -3.66 14.42 13.27
C ASN A 397 -3.08 15.61 14.04
N ALA A 398 -1.98 15.42 14.79
CA ALA A 398 -1.44 16.45 15.67
C ALA A 398 -1.29 17.82 14.98
N SER A 399 -0.78 17.82 13.74
CA SER A 399 -0.56 19.04 12.92
C SER A 399 -1.84 19.73 12.46
N LEU A 400 -2.96 19.01 12.40
CA LEU A 400 -4.25 19.51 11.89
C LEU A 400 -5.25 19.82 13.00
N THR A 401 -5.08 19.24 14.19
CA THR A 401 -6.15 19.16 15.20
C THR A 401 -5.92 19.96 16.47
N THR A 402 -4.81 20.70 16.58
CA THR A 402 -4.51 21.49 17.79
C THR A 402 -5.64 22.47 18.14
N ARG A 403 -6.33 23.02 17.13
CA ARG A 403 -7.47 23.95 17.28
C ARG A 403 -8.73 23.52 16.50
N ALA A 404 -8.77 22.27 16.04
CA ALA A 404 -9.89 21.77 15.24
C ALA A 404 -11.10 21.48 16.13
N SER A 405 -12.30 21.73 15.59
CA SER A 405 -13.55 21.42 16.28
C SER A 405 -13.74 19.91 16.47
N TYR A 406 -14.64 19.50 17.36
CA TYR A 406 -15.05 18.10 17.47
C TYR A 406 -15.49 17.52 16.11
N ALA A 407 -16.24 18.28 15.31
CA ALA A 407 -16.73 17.83 14.01
C ALA A 407 -15.58 17.54 13.04
N ASP A 408 -14.59 18.44 12.96
CA ASP A 408 -13.42 18.27 12.09
C ASP A 408 -12.55 17.10 12.53
N ARG A 409 -12.31 16.95 13.84
CA ARG A 409 -11.55 15.82 14.38
C ARG A 409 -12.25 14.49 14.08
N ARG A 410 -13.58 14.45 14.20
CA ARG A 410 -14.39 13.27 13.87
C ARG A 410 -14.29 12.93 12.38
N ALA A 411 -14.40 13.93 11.50
CA ALA A 411 -14.26 13.73 10.06
C ALA A 411 -12.87 13.17 9.70
N LEU A 412 -11.79 13.69 10.30
CA LEU A 412 -10.42 13.18 10.10
C LEU A 412 -10.21 11.74 10.59
N CYS A 413 -10.95 11.30 11.62
CA CYS A 413 -10.93 9.90 12.07
C CYS A 413 -11.72 9.00 11.11
N GLN A 414 -12.87 9.49 10.62
CA GLN A 414 -13.70 8.77 9.63
C GLN A 414 -12.96 8.56 8.31
N GLN A 415 -12.17 9.53 7.86
CA GLN A 415 -11.28 9.40 6.70
C GLN A 415 -10.20 8.31 6.88
N ARG A 416 -9.91 7.90 8.12
CA ARG A 416 -9.05 6.75 8.45
C ARG A 416 -9.85 5.51 8.86
N HIS A 417 -11.15 5.52 8.59
CA HIS A 417 -12.09 4.40 8.81
C HIS A 417 -12.23 3.95 10.27
N PHE A 418 -12.15 4.88 11.24
CA PHE A 418 -12.44 4.57 12.64
C PHE A 418 -13.18 5.71 13.36
N GLU A 419 -13.80 5.38 14.49
CA GLU A 419 -14.41 6.35 15.40
C GLU A 419 -13.56 6.47 16.68
N CYS A 420 -13.28 7.71 17.09
CA CYS A 420 -12.43 7.98 18.25
C CYS A 420 -13.26 8.14 19.52
N PHE A 421 -13.07 7.24 20.49
CA PHE A 421 -13.75 7.25 21.79
C PHE A 421 -12.87 7.80 22.93
N CYS A 422 -11.85 8.61 22.62
CA CYS A 422 -11.01 9.21 23.67
C CYS A 422 -11.83 10.19 24.55
N PRO A 423 -11.37 10.52 25.77
CA PRO A 423 -12.11 11.38 26.69
C PRO A 423 -12.52 12.73 26.07
N LYS A 424 -11.63 13.37 25.28
CA LYS A 424 -11.92 14.61 24.55
C LYS A 424 -13.05 14.46 23.52
N CYS A 425 -13.12 13.33 22.80
CA CYS A 425 -14.21 13.05 21.86
C CYS A 425 -15.53 12.76 22.57
N VAL A 426 -15.49 12.01 23.69
CA VAL A 426 -16.69 11.70 24.49
C VAL A 426 -17.32 12.97 25.06
N ARG A 427 -16.48 13.92 25.52
CA ARG A 427 -16.92 15.24 25.99
C ARG A 427 -17.33 16.21 24.86
N ARG A 428 -17.08 15.85 23.59
CA ARG A 428 -17.34 16.67 22.39
C ARG A 428 -16.67 18.05 22.42
N GLU A 429 -15.47 18.13 23.01
CA GLU A 429 -14.61 19.33 23.08
C GLU A 429 -13.81 19.52 21.79
#